data_AF-M2Z3C5-F1
#
_entry.id   AF-M2Z3C5-F1
#
_cell.length_a   1.000
_cell.length_b   1.000
_cell.length_c   1.000
_cell.angle_alpha   90.00
_cell.angle_beta   90.00
_cell.angle_gamma   90.00
#
_symmetry.space_group_name_H-M   'P 1'
#
loop_
_entity.id
_entity.type
_entity.pdbx_description
1 polymer ?
#
loop_
_entity_poly.entity_id
_entity_poly.type
_entity_poly.pdbx_seq_one_letter_code
_entity_poly.pdbx_strand_id
1 'polypeptide(L)'
;KTLIIDLDETLIHSMAKGGRMSTGHMVEVRLAGPMTSAGVQIGTGVPILYFVHERPACHEFLRKVAKWFNLVVFTASVQEYADPVIDWVERERKYFSGRYYRQHCTYRNGAYIKDLAQVEPDLSKVMILDNSPMSYIFHEDNAIPIEGWISDPTDKELITLIPFLEAIQY
;
A
#
# COMPACT_ATOMS: atom_id res chain seq x y z
N LYS A 1 -14.24 13.51 -2.57
CA LYS A 1 -14.25 12.03 -2.78
C LYS A 1 -13.08 11.41 -2.04
N THR A 2 -13.18 10.13 -1.66
CA THR A 2 -12.11 9.36 -1.03
C THR A 2 -11.37 8.54 -2.08
N LEU A 3 -10.04 8.59 -2.06
CA LEU A 3 -9.20 7.73 -2.87
C LEU A 3 -8.44 6.79 -1.93
N ILE A 4 -8.80 5.52 -1.98
CA ILE A 4 -8.09 4.45 -1.30
C ILE A 4 -6.90 4.05 -2.17
N ILE A 5 -5.72 3.94 -1.57
CA ILE A 5 -4.48 3.60 -2.28
C ILE A 5 -3.84 2.41 -1.59
N ASP A 6 -3.50 1.38 -2.35
CA ASP A 6 -2.70 0.27 -1.85
C ASP A 6 -1.23 0.67 -1.62
N LEU A 7 -0.52 -0.10 -0.80
CA LEU A 7 0.85 0.20 -0.42
C LEU A 7 1.87 -0.58 -1.27
N ASP A 8 1.97 -1.88 -1.01
CA ASP A 8 2.95 -2.79 -1.61
C ASP A 8 2.61 -3.01 -3.10
N GLU A 9 3.64 -3.04 -3.95
CA GLU A 9 3.56 -3.08 -5.43
C GLU A 9 2.75 -1.94 -6.08
N THR A 10 2.22 -0.99 -5.31
CA THR A 10 1.49 0.19 -5.79
C THR A 10 2.29 1.47 -5.58
N LEU A 11 2.65 1.81 -4.34
CA LEU A 11 3.46 2.99 -3.99
C LEU A 11 4.91 2.64 -3.67
N ILE A 12 5.15 1.43 -3.17
CA ILE A 12 6.45 0.93 -2.73
C ILE A 12 6.62 -0.52 -3.15
N HIS A 13 7.85 -1.03 -3.08
CA HIS A 13 8.16 -2.46 -3.17
C HIS A 13 9.13 -2.79 -2.05
N SER A 14 8.85 -3.83 -1.27
CA SER A 14 9.70 -4.23 -0.14
C SER A 14 10.22 -5.65 -0.27
N MET A 15 11.42 -5.87 0.26
CA MET A 15 12.04 -7.19 0.29
C MET A 15 12.60 -7.48 1.68
N ALA A 16 12.23 -8.62 2.27
CA ALA A 16 12.88 -9.13 3.47
C ALA A 16 14.32 -9.60 3.15
N LYS A 17 15.23 -9.45 4.12
CA LYS A 17 16.66 -9.78 3.95
C LYS A 17 16.87 -11.23 3.46
N GLY A 18 17.41 -11.37 2.23
CA GLY A 18 17.65 -12.66 1.57
C GLY A 18 18.23 -12.57 0.13
N GLY A 19 18.15 -11.41 -0.53
CA GLY A 19 18.78 -11.11 -1.82
C GLY A 19 20.07 -10.30 -1.70
N ARG A 20 20.94 -10.36 -2.73
CA ARG A 20 22.20 -9.59 -2.81
C ARG A 20 21.93 -8.09 -2.61
N MET A 21 22.64 -7.47 -1.67
CA MET A 21 22.81 -6.00 -1.49
C MET A 21 21.66 -5.15 -2.05
N SER A 22 20.53 -5.07 -1.35
CA SER A 22 19.39 -4.23 -1.74
C SER A 22 19.64 -2.76 -1.40
N THR A 23 19.55 -1.89 -2.40
CA THR A 23 19.77 -0.43 -2.34
C THR A 23 18.57 0.36 -1.80
N GLY A 24 17.70 -0.27 -0.99
CA GLY A 24 16.47 0.33 -0.46
C GLY A 24 16.63 0.97 0.93
N HIS A 25 15.62 1.74 1.34
CA HIS A 25 15.53 2.24 2.71
C HIS A 25 15.27 1.07 3.67
N MET A 26 16.07 0.97 4.73
CA MET A 26 15.97 -0.13 5.67
C MET A 26 14.94 0.19 6.75
N VAL A 27 13.93 -0.67 6.88
CA VAL A 27 12.88 -0.59 7.89
C VAL A 27 12.99 -1.80 8.81
N GLU A 28 13.14 -1.57 10.11
CA GLU A 28 13.06 -2.61 11.15
C GLU A 28 11.60 -2.82 11.56
N VAL A 29 11.13 -4.06 11.45
CA VAL A 29 9.77 -4.45 11.80
C VAL A 29 9.83 -5.53 12.88
N ARG A 30 9.07 -5.34 13.95
CA ARG A 30 8.93 -6.32 15.04
C ARG A 30 7.55 -6.92 14.98
N LEU A 31 7.45 -8.12 14.42
CA LEU A 31 6.19 -8.85 14.40
C LEU A 31 5.87 -9.40 15.80
N ALA A 32 4.64 -9.19 16.25
CA ALA A 32 4.18 -9.68 17.55
C ALA A 32 4.04 -11.22 17.58
N GLY A 33 3.79 -11.85 16.43
CA GLY A 33 3.62 -13.29 16.31
C GLY A 33 4.90 -14.11 16.44
N PRO A 34 4.80 -15.40 16.78
CA PRO A 34 5.94 -16.31 16.81
C PRO A 34 6.53 -16.46 15.41
N MET A 35 7.82 -16.18 15.29
CA MET A 35 8.56 -16.33 14.04
C MET A 35 9.15 -17.73 13.91
N THR A 36 9.09 -18.28 12.71
CA THR A 36 9.78 -19.51 12.34
C THR A 36 10.79 -19.22 11.23
N SER A 37 12.03 -19.67 11.41
CA SER A 37 13.03 -19.70 10.34
C SER A 37 13.56 -21.10 10.20
N ALA A 38 13.59 -21.64 8.98
CA ALA A 38 14.09 -23.00 8.71
C ALA A 38 13.48 -24.08 9.64
N GLY A 39 12.19 -23.95 9.96
CA GLY A 39 11.47 -24.89 10.84
C GLY A 39 11.72 -24.73 12.34
N VAL A 40 12.51 -23.74 12.77
CA VAL A 40 12.79 -23.46 14.18
C VAL A 40 12.03 -22.21 14.63
N GLN A 41 11.28 -22.32 15.73
CA GLN A 41 10.63 -21.18 16.37
C GLN A 41 11.68 -20.31 17.06
N ILE A 42 11.89 -19.10 16.55
CA ILE A 42 12.93 -18.16 17.04
C ILE A 42 12.44 -17.40 18.28
N GLY A 43 11.12 -17.28 18.44
CA GLY A 43 10.47 -16.50 19.50
C GLY A 43 9.54 -15.42 18.95
N THR A 44 9.07 -14.53 19.82
CA THR A 44 8.21 -13.39 19.50
C THR A 44 9.01 -12.08 19.47
N GLY A 45 8.62 -11.12 18.63
CA GLY A 45 9.25 -9.79 18.62
C GLY A 45 10.66 -9.75 18.03
N VAL A 46 11.03 -10.77 17.23
CA VAL A 46 12.30 -10.80 16.51
C VAL A 46 12.27 -9.72 15.43
N PRO A 47 13.25 -8.79 15.40
CA PRO A 47 13.32 -7.76 14.38
C PRO A 47 13.62 -8.36 13.01
N ILE A 48 12.79 -8.02 12.03
CA ILE A 48 12.97 -8.32 10.61
C ILE A 48 13.35 -7.04 9.90
N LEU A 49 14.37 -7.10 9.05
CA LEU A 49 14.77 -5.98 8.21
C LEU A 49 14.14 -6.11 6.83
N TYR A 50 13.38 -5.09 6.45
CA TYR A 50 12.84 -4.89 5.11
C TYR A 50 13.64 -3.80 4.40
N PHE A 51 13.94 -4.01 3.13
CA PHE A 51 14.47 -2.99 2.25
C PHE A 51 13.34 -2.50 1.36
N VAL A 52 12.99 -1.24 1.52
CA VAL A 52 11.85 -0.62 0.86
C VAL A 52 12.33 0.33 -0.21
N HIS A 53 11.80 0.14 -1.41
CA HIS A 53 11.98 1.04 -2.54
C HIS A 53 10.70 1.83 -2.76
N GLU A 54 10.85 3.11 -3.07
CA GLU A 54 9.73 3.99 -3.39
C GLU A 54 9.50 3.99 -4.90
N ARG A 55 8.26 3.82 -5.36
CA ARG A 55 7.92 3.86 -6.78
C ARG A 55 8.26 5.25 -7.34
N PRO A 56 8.83 5.35 -8.55
CA PRO A 56 9.15 6.64 -9.15
C PRO A 56 7.98 7.63 -9.06
N ALA A 57 8.30 8.86 -8.65
CA ALA A 57 7.35 9.96 -8.48
C ALA A 57 6.27 9.80 -7.40
N CYS A 58 6.39 8.85 -6.47
CA CYS A 58 5.45 8.65 -5.36
C CYS A 58 5.09 9.94 -4.61
N HIS A 59 6.08 10.74 -4.18
CA HIS A 59 5.80 12.02 -3.50
C HIS A 59 5.10 13.04 -4.39
N GLU A 60 5.45 13.12 -5.67
CA GLU A 60 4.79 14.05 -6.58
C GLU A 60 3.32 13.66 -6.77
N PHE A 61 3.07 12.37 -6.99
CA PHE A 61 1.75 11.79 -7.09
C PHE A 61 0.91 12.12 -5.85
N LEU A 62 1.36 11.73 -4.65
CA LEU A 62 0.65 11.97 -3.39
C LEU A 62 0.38 13.46 -3.15
N ARG A 63 1.35 14.35 -3.42
CA ARG A 63 1.16 15.81 -3.30
C ARG A 63 0.08 16.36 -4.21
N LYS A 64 -0.10 15.80 -5.40
CA LYS A 64 -1.14 16.23 -6.34
C LYS A 64 -2.50 15.68 -5.93
N VAL A 65 -2.60 14.36 -5.76
CA VAL A 65 -3.91 13.71 -5.49
C VAL A 65 -4.48 14.08 -4.11
N ALA A 66 -3.64 14.41 -3.12
CA ALA A 66 -4.09 14.90 -1.81
C ALA A 66 -4.79 16.27 -1.88
N LYS A 67 -4.68 17.01 -2.99
CA LYS A 67 -5.44 18.27 -3.19
C LYS A 67 -6.88 18.01 -3.64
N TRP A 68 -7.14 16.85 -4.21
CA TRP A 68 -8.40 16.50 -4.89
C TRP A 68 -9.21 15.51 -4.08
N PHE A 69 -8.54 14.62 -3.36
CA PHE A 69 -9.14 13.48 -2.67
C PHE A 69 -8.74 13.43 -1.20
N ASN A 70 -9.66 12.92 -0.38
CA ASN A 70 -9.34 12.42 0.94
C ASN A 70 -8.58 11.09 0.76
N LEU A 71 -7.29 11.04 1.10
CA LEU A 71 -6.48 9.84 0.85
C LEU A 71 -6.54 8.88 2.03
N VAL A 72 -6.80 7.62 1.75
CA VAL A 72 -6.74 6.52 2.72
C VAL A 72 -5.78 5.47 2.18
N VAL A 73 -4.86 4.99 3.01
CA VAL A 73 -4.06 3.81 2.65
C VAL A 73 -4.81 2.57 3.14
N PHE A 74 -5.01 1.59 2.26
CA PHE A 74 -5.59 0.30 2.62
C PHE A 74 -4.71 -0.80 2.04
N THR A 75 -3.95 -1.48 2.89
CA THR A 75 -3.01 -2.54 2.51
C THR A 75 -3.44 -3.91 3.05
N ALA A 76 -3.13 -4.97 2.31
CA ALA A 76 -3.24 -6.35 2.81
C ALA A 76 -2.06 -6.77 3.70
N SER A 77 -1.14 -5.85 4.02
CA SER A 77 -0.01 -6.07 4.93
C SER A 77 -0.41 -5.90 6.40
N VAL A 78 0.35 -6.54 7.30
CA VAL A 78 0.15 -6.39 8.75
C VAL A 78 0.54 -4.99 9.19
N GLN A 79 -0.16 -4.47 10.20
CA GLN A 79 0.03 -3.11 10.67
C GLN A 79 1.46 -2.84 11.15
N GLU A 80 2.08 -3.79 11.85
CA GLU A 80 3.43 -3.67 12.40
C GLU A 80 4.49 -3.43 11.32
N TYR A 81 4.25 -3.94 10.10
CA TYR A 81 5.08 -3.66 8.93
C TYR A 81 4.66 -2.35 8.25
N ALA A 82 3.35 -2.17 8.02
CA ALA A 82 2.85 -1.07 7.21
C ALA A 82 3.07 0.30 7.87
N ASP A 83 2.91 0.41 9.19
CA ASP A 83 3.07 1.68 9.91
C ASP A 83 4.44 2.34 9.68
N PRO A 84 5.58 1.67 9.96
CA PRO A 84 6.88 2.29 9.74
C PRO A 84 7.17 2.58 8.25
N VAL A 85 6.61 1.80 7.33
CA VAL A 85 6.72 2.06 5.88
C VAL A 85 5.94 3.30 5.48
N ILE A 86 4.68 3.43 5.92
CA ILE A 86 3.85 4.60 5.66
C ILE A 86 4.46 5.85 6.31
N ASP A 87 4.99 5.74 7.53
CA ASP A 87 5.67 6.85 8.19
C ASP A 87 6.92 7.31 7.41
N TRP A 88 7.65 6.38 6.80
CA TRP A 88 8.75 6.72 5.90
C TRP A 88 8.28 7.35 4.58
N VAL A 89 7.16 6.90 4.00
CA VAL A 89 6.54 7.55 2.83
C VAL A 89 6.04 8.96 3.19
N GLU A 90 5.53 9.17 4.39
CA GLU A 90 5.04 10.46 4.88
C GLU A 90 6.12 11.33 5.56
N ARG A 91 7.41 10.96 5.43
CA ARG A 91 8.52 11.62 6.14
C ARG A 91 8.64 13.13 5.88
N GLU A 92 8.23 13.57 4.70
CA GLU A 92 8.24 14.99 4.31
C GLU A 92 6.93 15.70 4.66
N ARG A 93 5.81 14.96 4.62
CA ARG A 93 4.45 15.48 4.76
C ARG A 93 3.46 14.35 5.00
N LYS A 94 2.48 14.59 5.86
CA LYS A 94 1.31 13.72 6.04
C LYS A 94 0.32 13.86 4.88
N TYR A 95 -0.11 12.72 4.33
CA TYR A 95 -1.01 12.59 3.19
C TYR A 95 -2.28 11.81 3.55
N PHE A 96 -2.17 10.74 4.34
CA PHE A 96 -3.26 9.81 4.59
C PHE A 96 -4.08 10.24 5.82
N SER A 97 -5.40 10.32 5.67
CA SER A 97 -6.33 10.60 6.77
C SER A 97 -6.75 9.33 7.53
N GLY A 98 -6.56 8.16 6.93
CA GLY A 98 -6.85 6.87 7.52
C GLY A 98 -5.89 5.79 7.00
N ARG A 99 -5.65 4.77 7.85
CA ARG A 99 -4.81 3.61 7.54
C ARG A 99 -5.60 2.34 7.84
N TYR A 100 -5.72 1.48 6.84
CA TYR A 100 -6.37 0.19 6.92
C TYR A 100 -5.38 -0.91 6.54
N TYR A 101 -5.43 -2.03 7.24
CA TYR A 101 -4.41 -3.08 7.18
C TYR A 101 -5.08 -4.44 6.98
N ARG A 102 -4.29 -5.50 6.97
CA ARG A 102 -4.73 -6.89 6.82
C ARG A 102 -5.94 -7.26 7.68
N GLN A 103 -5.98 -6.83 8.94
CA GLN A 103 -7.09 -7.17 9.85
C GLN A 103 -8.43 -6.54 9.46
N HIS A 104 -8.42 -5.52 8.60
CA HIS A 104 -9.64 -4.89 8.06
C HIS A 104 -10.07 -5.51 6.72
N CYS A 105 -9.23 -6.33 6.10
CA CYS A 105 -9.60 -7.06 4.89
C CYS A 105 -10.56 -8.22 5.22
N THR A 106 -11.47 -8.51 4.29
CA THR A 106 -12.22 -9.77 4.29
C THR A 106 -11.35 -10.87 3.69
N TYR A 107 -11.01 -11.90 4.47
CA TYR A 107 -10.26 -13.04 3.95
C TYR A 107 -11.20 -14.10 3.36
N ARG A 108 -11.10 -14.34 2.04
CA ARG A 108 -11.95 -15.31 1.33
C ARG A 108 -11.15 -16.03 0.26
N ASN A 109 -11.24 -17.37 0.24
CA ASN A 109 -10.59 -18.23 -0.76
C ASN A 109 -9.09 -17.97 -0.94
N GLY A 110 -8.37 -17.70 0.16
CA GLY A 110 -6.93 -17.43 0.09
C GLY A 110 -6.55 -15.98 -0.23
N ALA A 111 -7.51 -15.10 -0.51
CA ALA A 111 -7.27 -13.71 -0.86
C ALA A 111 -7.75 -12.74 0.23
N TYR A 112 -7.08 -11.59 0.33
CA TYR A 112 -7.51 -10.46 1.15
C TYR A 112 -8.27 -9.48 0.28
N ILE A 113 -9.56 -9.29 0.59
CA ILE A 113 -10.46 -8.40 -0.15
C ILE A 113 -10.68 -7.13 0.69
N LYS A 114 -10.57 -5.97 0.06
CA LYS A 114 -10.74 -4.64 0.63
C LYS A 114 -12.17 -4.18 0.37
N ASP A 115 -13.02 -4.31 1.38
CA ASP A 115 -14.39 -3.82 1.28
C ASP A 115 -14.42 -2.30 1.47
N LEU A 116 -14.65 -1.56 0.38
CA LEU A 116 -14.58 -0.09 0.36
C LEU A 116 -15.65 0.55 1.24
N ALA A 117 -16.78 -0.14 1.46
CA ALA A 117 -17.87 0.33 2.32
C ALA A 117 -17.46 0.49 3.79
N GLN A 118 -16.37 -0.17 4.22
CA GLN A 118 -15.78 0.03 5.56
C GLN A 118 -15.06 1.38 5.70
N VAL A 119 -14.64 1.98 4.58
CA VAL A 119 -13.94 3.27 4.54
C VAL A 119 -14.92 4.39 4.22
N GLU A 120 -15.78 4.18 3.21
CA GLU A 120 -16.77 5.13 2.75
C GLU A 120 -18.07 4.36 2.38
N PRO A 121 -19.13 4.47 3.19
CA PRO A 121 -20.39 3.78 2.93
C PRO A 121 -21.08 4.21 1.62
N ASP A 122 -20.88 5.45 1.18
CA ASP A 122 -21.41 5.93 -0.10
C ASP A 122 -20.43 5.63 -1.23
N LEU A 123 -20.62 4.47 -1.89
CA LEU A 123 -19.73 4.00 -2.95
C LEU A 123 -19.61 4.95 -4.15
N SER A 124 -20.53 5.90 -4.34
CA SER A 124 -20.39 6.93 -5.38
C SER A 124 -19.27 7.94 -5.10
N LYS A 125 -18.73 7.95 -3.87
CA LYS A 125 -17.72 8.90 -3.39
C LYS A 125 -16.35 8.27 -3.17
N VAL A 126 -16.16 6.99 -3.45
CA VAL A 126 -14.91 6.27 -3.19
C VAL A 126 -14.38 5.58 -4.42
N MET A 127 -13.06 5.57 -4.57
CA MET A 127 -12.34 4.78 -5.57
C MET A 127 -11.16 4.10 -4.90
N ILE A 128 -10.67 3.02 -5.50
CA ILE A 128 -9.48 2.30 -5.05
C ILE A 128 -8.44 2.21 -6.16
N LEU A 129 -7.19 2.56 -5.85
CA LEU A 129 -6.02 2.33 -6.69
C LEU A 129 -5.23 1.16 -6.12
N ASP A 130 -5.16 0.05 -6.85
CA ASP A 130 -4.60 -1.22 -6.37
C ASP A 130 -4.13 -2.08 -7.53
N ASN A 131 -3.01 -2.77 -7.35
CA ASN A 131 -2.41 -3.60 -8.39
C ASN A 131 -2.98 -5.02 -8.47
N SER A 132 -3.83 -5.42 -7.52
CA SER A 132 -4.39 -6.77 -7.44
C SER A 132 -5.92 -6.76 -7.64
N PRO A 133 -6.42 -7.35 -8.74
CA PRO A 133 -7.86 -7.50 -8.97
C PRO A 133 -8.64 -8.19 -7.85
N MET A 134 -7.98 -9.12 -7.14
CA MET A 134 -8.59 -9.80 -6.00
C MET A 134 -8.86 -8.87 -4.82
N SER A 135 -8.11 -7.77 -4.69
CA SER A 135 -8.27 -6.80 -3.59
C SER A 135 -9.60 -6.06 -3.68
N TYR A 136 -10.12 -5.80 -4.88
CA TYR A 136 -11.33 -5.00 -5.10
C TYR A 136 -12.47 -5.77 -5.75
N ILE A 137 -12.45 -7.11 -5.68
CA ILE A 137 -13.47 -7.98 -6.30
C ILE A 137 -14.91 -7.71 -5.81
N PHE A 138 -15.11 -7.02 -4.69
CA PHE A 138 -16.45 -6.60 -4.24
C PHE A 138 -16.95 -5.31 -4.91
N HIS A 139 -16.03 -4.50 -5.45
CA HIS A 139 -16.28 -3.13 -5.90
C HIS A 139 -15.49 -2.82 -7.18
N GLU A 140 -15.59 -3.70 -8.18
CA GLU A 140 -14.81 -3.59 -9.44
C GLU A 140 -15.05 -2.26 -10.16
N ASP A 141 -16.28 -1.75 -10.14
CA ASP A 141 -16.65 -0.46 -10.76
C ASP A 141 -15.99 0.76 -10.09
N ASN A 142 -15.49 0.61 -8.86
CA ASN A 142 -14.78 1.65 -8.11
C ASN A 142 -13.26 1.56 -8.28
N ALA A 143 -12.75 0.56 -9.00
CA ALA A 143 -11.33 0.28 -9.08
C ALA A 143 -10.65 1.02 -10.24
N ILE A 144 -9.47 1.56 -9.93
CA ILE A 144 -8.51 2.09 -10.88
C ILE A 144 -7.34 1.10 -10.86
N PRO A 145 -7.26 0.15 -11.81
CA PRO A 145 -6.17 -0.80 -11.85
C PRO A 145 -4.86 -0.11 -12.17
N ILE A 146 -3.77 -0.59 -11.56
CA ILE A 146 -2.40 -0.16 -11.84
C ILE A 146 -1.50 -1.39 -11.95
N GLU A 147 -0.48 -1.33 -12.79
CA GLU A 147 0.49 -2.42 -12.86
C GLU A 147 1.30 -2.50 -11.56
N GLY A 148 1.50 -3.74 -11.08
CA GLY A 148 2.33 -4.03 -9.92
C GLY A 148 3.79 -3.64 -10.20
N TRP A 149 4.39 -2.90 -9.29
CA TRP A 149 5.73 -2.35 -9.45
C TRP A 149 6.77 -3.07 -8.59
N ILE A 150 7.87 -3.47 -9.23
CA ILE A 150 8.97 -4.20 -8.60
C ILE A 150 10.29 -3.47 -8.88
N SER A 151 10.55 -2.41 -8.12
CA SER A 151 11.84 -1.68 -8.11
C SER A 151 12.36 -1.18 -9.47
N ASP A 152 11.52 -1.10 -10.51
CA ASP A 152 11.90 -0.54 -11.82
C ASP A 152 12.05 0.99 -11.73
N PRO A 153 13.26 1.54 -11.89
CA PRO A 153 13.47 2.99 -11.81
C PRO A 153 12.90 3.76 -13.02
N THR A 154 12.50 3.07 -14.09
CA THR A 154 11.98 3.67 -15.33
C THR A 154 10.46 3.77 -15.39
N ASP A 155 9.77 3.21 -14.38
CA ASP A 155 8.31 3.26 -14.22
C ASP A 155 7.79 4.71 -14.23
N LYS A 156 6.60 4.89 -14.84
CA LYS A 156 5.93 6.19 -14.96
C LYS A 156 4.45 6.14 -14.59
N GLU A 157 3.94 4.99 -14.14
CA GLU A 157 2.51 4.73 -14.01
C GLU A 157 1.82 5.75 -13.08
N LEU A 158 2.45 6.07 -11.94
CA LEU A 158 1.90 7.06 -11.01
C LEU A 158 1.74 8.44 -11.65
N ILE A 159 2.69 8.89 -12.48
CA ILE A 159 2.57 10.17 -13.18
C ILE A 159 1.48 10.10 -14.25
N THR A 160 1.41 8.99 -14.98
CA THR A 160 0.42 8.78 -16.06
C THR A 160 -1.02 8.82 -15.53
N LEU A 161 -1.25 8.42 -14.28
CA LEU A 161 -2.58 8.47 -13.65
C LEU A 161 -3.03 9.87 -13.24
N ILE A 162 -2.11 10.83 -13.07
CA ILE A 162 -2.43 12.16 -12.52
C ILE A 162 -3.48 12.90 -13.36
N PRO A 163 -3.36 13.01 -14.71
CA PRO A 163 -4.37 13.70 -15.52
C PRO A 163 -5.76 13.05 -15.45
N PHE A 164 -5.80 11.72 -15.38
CA PHE A 164 -7.06 10.97 -15.23
C PHE A 164 -7.72 11.27 -13.88
N LEU A 165 -6.95 11.18 -12.79
CA LEU A 165 -7.43 11.47 -11.44
C LEU A 165 -7.87 12.94 -11.28
N GLU A 166 -7.18 13.87 -11.93
CA GLU A 166 -7.57 15.28 -11.98
C GLU A 166 -8.94 15.47 -12.65
N ALA A 167 -9.21 14.75 -13.74
CA ALA A 167 -10.46 14.87 -14.49
C ALA A 167 -11.69 14.37 -13.71
N ILE A 168 -11.51 13.40 -12.82
CA ILE A 168 -12.61 12.75 -12.08
C ILE A 168 -12.79 13.27 -10.63
N GLN A 169 -12.07 14.34 -10.27
CA GLN A 169 -12.09 14.90 -8.92
C GLN A 169 -13.46 15.48 -8.48
N TYR A 170 -14.32 15.81 -9.45
CA TYR A 170 -15.63 16.44 -9.24
C TYR A 170 -16.75 15.42 -9.04
#